data_AF-A0A7T8HIQ4-F1
#
_entry.id   AF-A0A7T8HIQ4-F1
#
_cell.length_a   1.000
_cell.length_b   1.000
_cell.length_c   1.000
_cell.angle_alpha   90.00
_cell.angle_beta   90.00
_cell.angle_gamma   90.00
#
_symmetry.space_group_name_H-M   'P 1'
#
loop_
_entity.id
_entity.type
_entity.pdbx_description
1 polymer ?
#
loop_
_entity_poly.entity_id
_entity_poly.type
_entity_poly.pdbx_seq_one_letter_code
_entity_poly.pdbx_strand_id
1 'polypeptide(L)'
;MGKNTVETKTWLEECYPDSAPSKATICRWFAEFKRGRVSTNDDKRSGRPKEVVINPNFCVDIRQWMKHGSITSIPSPIESQLSGLHMMNRIQCEENAT
;
A
#
# COMPACT_ATOMS: atom_id res chain seq x y z
N MET A 1 -7.68 -34.86 -3.38
CA MET A 1 -6.42 -34.11 -3.19
C MET A 1 -6.54 -32.79 -3.91
N GLY A 2 -6.21 -31.65 -3.26
CA GLY A 2 -6.29 -30.34 -3.90
C GLY A 2 -5.17 -30.16 -4.93
N LYS A 3 -5.47 -29.53 -6.07
CA LYS A 3 -4.46 -29.13 -7.06
C LYS A 3 -3.41 -28.25 -6.40
N ASN A 4 -2.15 -28.39 -6.78
CA ASN A 4 -1.08 -27.55 -6.25
C ASN A 4 -1.03 -26.19 -6.98
N THR A 5 -0.21 -25.26 -6.49
CA THR A 5 -0.11 -23.91 -7.06
C THR A 5 0.47 -23.87 -8.47
N VAL A 6 1.30 -24.85 -8.84
CA VAL A 6 1.91 -24.95 -10.19
C VAL A 6 0.85 -25.40 -11.19
N GLU A 7 0.13 -26.48 -10.88
CA GLU A 7 -0.98 -26.98 -11.72
C GLU A 7 -2.06 -25.90 -11.91
N THR A 8 -2.38 -25.18 -10.84
CA THR A 8 -3.37 -24.10 -10.90
C THR A 8 -2.87 -22.94 -11.77
N LYS A 9 -1.58 -22.61 -11.70
CA LYS A 9 -0.98 -21.57 -12.55
C LYS A 9 -1.03 -21.96 -14.02
N THR A 10 -0.60 -23.16 -14.37
CA THR A 10 -0.66 -23.66 -15.75
C THR A 10 -2.09 -23.62 -16.29
N TRP A 11 -3.06 -24.12 -15.51
CA TRP A 11 -4.46 -24.10 -15.91
C TRP A 11 -5.00 -22.67 -16.13
N LEU A 12 -4.63 -21.72 -15.26
CA LEU A 12 -5.03 -20.31 -15.40
C LEU A 12 -4.38 -19.65 -16.63
N GLU A 13 -3.12 -19.97 -16.93
CA GLU A 13 -2.41 -19.44 -18.11
C GLU A 13 -2.99 -20.01 -19.42
N GLU A 14 -3.41 -21.28 -19.43
CA GLU A 14 -4.09 -21.88 -20.58
C GLU A 14 -5.50 -21.31 -20.80
N CYS A 15 -6.26 -21.07 -19.72
CA CYS A 15 -7.64 -20.57 -19.82
C CYS A 15 -7.71 -19.04 -20.05
N TYR A 16 -6.75 -18.28 -19.52
CA TYR A 16 -6.76 -16.81 -19.52
C TYR A 16 -5.37 -16.25 -19.89
N PRO A 17 -4.87 -16.48 -21.11
CA PRO A 17 -3.48 -16.17 -21.47
C PRO A 17 -3.09 -14.70 -21.22
N ASP A 18 -4.00 -13.75 -21.47
CA ASP A 18 -3.74 -12.31 -21.33
C ASP A 18 -4.10 -11.74 -19.95
N SER A 19 -4.80 -12.51 -19.11
CA SER A 19 -5.39 -12.02 -17.85
C SER A 19 -5.10 -12.93 -16.65
N ALA A 20 -4.25 -13.94 -16.83
CA ALA A 20 -3.89 -14.86 -15.78
C ALA A 20 -3.23 -14.11 -14.61
N PRO A 21 -3.66 -14.37 -13.36
CA PRO A 21 -3.02 -13.77 -12.20
C PRO A 21 -1.60 -14.30 -12.03
N SER A 22 -0.71 -13.45 -11.50
CA SER A 22 0.68 -13.85 -11.23
C SER A 22 0.77 -15.01 -10.23
N LYS A 23 1.89 -15.75 -10.28
CA LYS A 23 2.21 -16.82 -9.32
C LYS A 23 2.08 -16.35 -7.86
N ALA A 24 2.52 -15.12 -7.58
CA ALA A 24 2.45 -14.53 -6.24
C ALA A 24 1.00 -14.37 -5.75
N THR A 25 0.10 -13.91 -6.63
CA THR A 25 -1.33 -13.80 -6.31
C THR A 25 -1.95 -15.16 -6.05
N ILE A 26 -1.65 -16.17 -6.87
CA ILE A 26 -2.14 -17.55 -6.67
C ILE A 26 -1.67 -18.11 -5.33
N CYS A 27 -0.38 -17.98 -5.01
CA CYS A 27 0.16 -18.43 -3.72
C CYS A 27 -0.51 -17.74 -2.54
N ARG A 28 -0.78 -16.44 -2.64
CA ARG A 28 -1.49 -15.67 -1.61
C ARG A 28 -2.89 -16.24 -1.39
N TRP A 29 -3.69 -16.45 -2.44
CA TRP A 29 -5.02 -17.04 -2.33
C TRP A 29 -5.00 -18.44 -1.69
N PHE A 30 -4.05 -19.30 -2.08
CA PHE A 30 -3.88 -20.60 -1.44
C PHE A 30 -3.58 -20.49 0.07
N ALA A 31 -2.79 -19.50 0.49
CA ALA A 31 -2.53 -19.25 1.90
C ALA A 31 -3.79 -18.78 2.63
N GLU A 32 -4.59 -17.90 2.03
CA GLU A 32 -5.87 -17.44 2.56
C GLU A 32 -6.87 -18.60 2.74
N PHE A 33 -7.00 -19.47 1.72
CA PHE A 33 -7.85 -20.65 1.79
C PHE A 33 -7.40 -21.62 2.88
N LYS A 34 -6.09 -21.85 3.01
CA LYS A 34 -5.52 -22.65 4.12
C LYS A 34 -5.80 -22.03 5.50
N ARG A 35 -5.91 -20.70 5.58
CA ARG A 35 -6.27 -19.98 6.82
C ARG A 35 -7.79 -19.99 7.09
N GLY A 36 -8.58 -20.66 6.25
CA GLY A 36 -10.03 -20.81 6.42
C GLY A 36 -10.85 -19.67 5.82
N ARG A 37 -10.25 -18.77 5.02
CA ARG A 37 -11.03 -17.76 4.28
C ARG A 37 -11.85 -18.47 3.20
N VAL A 38 -13.17 -18.39 3.27
CA VAL A 38 -14.09 -18.95 2.26
C VAL A 38 -14.69 -17.89 1.34
N SER A 39 -14.65 -16.62 1.76
CA SER A 39 -15.20 -15.50 1.01
C SER A 39 -14.26 -15.08 -0.12
N THR A 40 -14.84 -14.85 -1.30
CA THR A 40 -14.16 -14.30 -2.49
C THR A 40 -14.23 -12.78 -2.56
N ASN A 41 -14.98 -12.13 -1.67
CA ASN A 41 -15.04 -10.68 -1.62
C ASN A 41 -13.71 -10.08 -1.14
N ASP A 42 -13.33 -8.97 -1.76
CA ASP A 42 -12.25 -8.12 -1.29
C ASP A 42 -12.55 -7.58 0.12
N ASP A 43 -11.51 -7.47 0.93
CA ASP A 43 -11.60 -6.75 2.20
C ASP A 43 -11.85 -5.26 1.96
N LYS A 44 -12.39 -4.59 2.98
CA LYS A 44 -12.60 -3.15 2.95
C LYS A 44 -11.28 -2.46 2.61
N ARG A 45 -11.22 -1.82 1.44
CA ARG A 45 -10.07 -1.01 1.05
C ARG A 45 -9.96 0.18 1.99
N SER A 46 -8.74 0.47 2.46
CA SER A 46 -8.47 1.73 3.13
C SER A 46 -8.84 2.84 2.14
N GLY A 47 -9.78 3.69 2.54
CA GLY A 47 -10.15 4.84 1.74
C GLY A 47 -9.01 5.85 1.67
N ARG A 48 -9.27 6.98 0.99
CA ARG A 48 -8.39 8.15 1.08
C ARG A 48 -8.14 8.47 2.57
N PRO A 49 -6.88 8.67 3.00
CA PRO A 49 -6.59 9.14 4.34
C PRO A 49 -7.44 10.38 4.65
N LYS A 50 -8.19 10.36 5.75
CA LYS A 50 -8.91 11.53 6.23
C LYS A 50 -7.85 12.56 6.61
N GLU A 51 -7.81 13.65 5.86
CA GLU A 51 -7.01 14.85 6.12
C GLU A 51 -5.62 14.55 6.68
N VAL A 52 -4.65 14.35 5.77
CA VAL A 52 -3.31 14.86 6.09
C VAL A 52 -3.52 16.32 6.42
N VAL A 53 -3.18 16.74 7.64
CA VAL A 53 -3.05 18.15 8.02
C VAL A 53 -1.89 18.69 7.18
N ILE A 54 -2.18 18.99 5.92
CA ILE A 54 -1.29 19.75 5.07
C ILE A 54 -1.30 21.13 5.71
N ASN A 55 -0.15 21.54 6.25
CA ASN A 55 0.02 22.89 6.78
C ASN A 55 -0.63 23.87 5.78
N PRO A 56 -1.54 24.75 6.23
CA PRO A 56 -2.34 25.59 5.32
C PRO A 56 -1.47 26.36 4.32
N ASN A 57 -0.21 26.65 4.65
CA ASN A 57 0.76 27.24 3.73
C ASN A 57 1.05 26.34 2.51
N PHE A 58 1.22 25.04 2.68
CA PHE A 58 1.44 24.08 1.58
C PHE A 58 0.25 24.02 0.61
N CYS A 59 -0.99 24.12 1.11
CA CYS A 59 -2.17 24.13 0.26
C CYS A 59 -2.29 25.41 -0.57
N VAL A 60 -1.89 26.56 0.00
CA VAL A 60 -1.84 27.85 -0.71
C VAL A 60 -0.79 27.80 -1.82
N ASP A 61 0.37 27.21 -1.55
CA ASP A 61 1.47 27.08 -2.50
C ASP A 61 1.12 26.18 -3.68
N ILE A 62 0.46 25.03 -3.45
CA ILE A 62 -0.05 24.14 -4.52
C ILE A 62 -1.08 24.87 -5.40
N ARG A 63 -1.94 25.70 -4.79
CA ARG A 63 -2.95 26.48 -5.54
C ARG A 63 -2.31 27.59 -6.38
N GLN A 64 -1.24 28.22 -5.90
CA GLN A 64 -0.46 29.19 -6.68
C GLN A 64 0.37 28.51 -7.78
N TRP A 65 0.95 27.33 -7.51
CA TRP A 65 1.65 26.51 -8.50
C TRP A 65 0.76 26.14 -9.69
N MET A 66 -0.46 25.67 -9.43
CA MET A 66 -1.44 25.36 -10.48
C MET A 66 -1.85 26.59 -11.30
N LYS A 67 -1.74 27.80 -10.76
CA LYS A 67 -2.15 29.05 -11.43
C LYS A 67 -1.03 29.72 -12.22
N HIS A 68 0.20 29.65 -11.74
CA HIS A 68 1.32 30.44 -12.27
C HIS A 68 2.48 29.58 -12.79
N GLY A 69 2.43 28.25 -12.63
CA GLY A 69 3.39 27.32 -13.20
C GLY A 69 4.81 27.40 -12.62
N SER A 70 5.05 28.19 -11.56
CA SER A 70 6.35 28.31 -10.92
C SER A 70 6.24 28.78 -9.47
N ILE A 71 7.09 28.22 -8.59
CA ILE A 71 7.33 28.67 -7.22
C ILE A 71 8.76 29.22 -7.20
N THR A 72 8.95 30.49 -6.85
CA THR A 72 10.29 31.11 -6.83
C THR A 72 11.12 30.77 -5.58
N SER A 73 10.57 30.03 -4.62
CA SER A 73 11.32 29.47 -3.49
C SER A 73 10.54 28.32 -2.86
N ILE A 74 11.08 27.10 -2.92
CA ILE A 74 10.63 26.00 -2.07
C ILE A 74 11.25 26.27 -0.68
N PRO A 75 10.47 26.48 0.39
CA PRO A 75 11.06 26.54 1.72
C PRO A 75 11.72 25.18 2.03
N SER A 76 13.03 25.21 2.24
CA SER A 76 13.84 24.04 2.54
C SER A 76 13.31 23.29 3.77
N PRO A 77 13.12 21.96 3.70
CA PRO A 77 12.65 21.15 4.82
C PRO A 77 13.77 20.91 5.84
N ILE A 78 14.27 21.96 6.52
CA ILE A 78 15.32 21.81 7.54
C ILE A 78 14.77 21.35 8.91
N GLU A 79 13.46 21.29 9.11
CA GLU A 79 12.88 20.62 10.30
C GLU A 79 12.25 19.25 9.99
N SER A 80 12.77 18.54 8.99
CA SER A 80 12.58 17.10 8.82
C SER A 80 13.41 16.28 9.85
N GLN A 81 13.58 16.78 11.08
CA GLN A 81 14.40 16.14 12.13
C GLN A 81 13.62 15.17 13.03
N LEU A 82 12.55 14.57 12.53
CA LEU A 82 12.08 13.28 13.04
C LEU A 82 12.24 12.26 11.92
N SER A 83 13.47 11.78 11.77
CA SER A 83 13.84 10.76 10.80
C SER A 83 12.93 9.54 10.95
N GLY A 84 12.65 8.85 9.83
CA GLY A 84 11.85 7.62 9.80
C GLY A 84 12.38 6.51 10.72
N LEU A 85 13.61 6.62 11.22
CA LEU A 85 14.17 5.73 12.22
C LEU A 85 13.53 5.92 13.62
N HIS A 86 13.10 7.14 13.97
CA HIS A 86 12.36 7.41 15.21
C HIS A 86 10.93 6.84 15.17
N MET A 87 10.28 6.84 13.99
CA MET A 87 8.98 6.20 13.83
C MET A 87 9.08 4.66 13.93
N MET A 88 10.13 4.06 13.37
CA MET A 88 10.33 2.60 13.46
C MET A 88 10.69 2.15 14.88
N ASN A 89 11.45 2.97 15.64
CA ASN A 89 11.77 2.64 17.03
C ASN A 89 10.58 2.76 17.99
N ARG A 90 9.48 3.44 17.62
CA ARG A 90 8.26 3.49 18.44
C ARG A 90 7.42 2.23 18.30
N ILE A 91 7.44 1.57 17.13
CA ILE A 91 6.69 0.33 16.87
C ILE A 91 7.33 -0.85 17.60
N GLN A 92 8.67 -0.94 17.63
CA GLN A 92 9.37 -2.01 18.36
C GLN A 92 9.26 -1.90 19.90
N CYS A 93 9.00 -0.72 20.46
CA CYS A 93 8.83 -0.55 21.91
C CYS A 93 7.43 -0.96 22.41
N GLU A 94 6.39 -0.86 21.57
CA GLU A 94 5.02 -1.26 21.93
C GLU A 94 4.79 -2.78 21.80
N GLU A 95 5.64 -3.51 21.07
CA GLU A 95 5.55 -4.98 20.92
C GLU A 95 6.30 -5.78 22.01
N ASN A 96 7.15 -5.15 22.83
CA ASN A 96 7.95 -5.84 23.87
C ASN A 96 7.49 -5.57 25.31
N ALA A 97 6.29 -5.02 25.51
CA ALA A 97 5.68 -4.86 26.83
C ALA A 97 4.51 -5.84 27.01
N THR A 98 4.83 -7.11 27.23
CA THR A 98 3.98 -8.09 27.95
C THR A 98 4.87 -8.96 28.81
#